data_AF-A0A2W4E7N7-F1
#
_entry.id   AF-A0A2W4E7N7-F1
#
_cell.length_a   1.000
_cell.length_b   1.000
_cell.length_c   1.000
_cell.angle_alpha   90.00
_cell.angle_beta   90.00
_cell.angle_gamma   90.00
#
_symmetry.space_group_name_H-M   'P 1'
#
loop_
_entity.id
_entity.type
_entity.pdbx_description
1 polymer ?
#
loop_
_entity_poly.entity_id
_entity_poly.type
_entity_poly.pdbx_seq_one_letter_code
_entity_poly.pdbx_strand_id
1 'polypeptide(L)'
;MTPSSRSSQTARDVIGPSPLIAIEDEPPPKLIVDPPLPEPLSRGLVFIQYRAENIRIVPVFGEGALLVSPRIGHVHVTVDDLPWHFVDASGETLIVVGLPAGEHKVLVQLADPRHHVITEQTVKFLVPAKG
;
A
#
# COMPACT_ATOMS: atom_id res chain seq x y z
N MET A 1 27.44 1.32 -32.54
CA MET A 1 26.47 1.55 -31.46
C MET A 1 25.07 1.43 -32.05
N THR A 2 24.40 0.30 -31.82
CA THR A 2 22.99 0.09 -32.19
C THR A 2 22.11 0.83 -31.17
N PRO A 3 21.12 1.63 -31.61
CA PRO A 3 20.21 2.28 -30.67
C PRO A 3 19.33 1.20 -30.04
N SER A 4 19.32 1.14 -28.71
CA SER A 4 18.38 0.31 -27.95
C SER A 4 16.97 0.87 -28.19
N SER A 5 16.12 0.10 -28.88
CA SER A 5 14.71 0.46 -29.05
C SER A 5 14.01 0.33 -27.69
N ARG A 6 13.82 1.43 -26.97
CA ARG A 6 12.79 1.49 -25.93
C ARG A 6 11.46 1.27 -26.63
N SER A 7 10.81 0.13 -26.37
CA SER A 7 9.39 -0.02 -26.64
C SER A 7 8.65 1.10 -25.89
N SER A 8 7.85 1.87 -26.62
CA SER A 8 7.01 2.91 -26.02
C SER A 8 6.01 2.22 -25.08
N GLN A 9 6.18 2.41 -23.76
CA GLN A 9 5.18 1.95 -22.79
C GLN A 9 3.86 2.69 -23.07
N THR A 10 2.76 1.95 -23.18
CA THR A 10 1.43 2.53 -23.32
C THR A 10 0.89 2.94 -21.96
N ALA A 11 -0.10 3.84 -21.93
CA ALA A 11 -0.78 4.20 -20.68
C ALA A 11 -1.39 2.97 -19.98
N ARG A 12 -1.85 1.97 -20.75
CA ARG A 12 -2.37 0.70 -20.22
C ARG A 12 -1.28 -0.12 -19.53
N ASP A 13 -0.04 -0.09 -20.04
CA ASP A 13 1.08 -0.82 -19.42
C ASP A 13 1.49 -0.22 -18.08
N VAL A 14 1.25 1.08 -17.89
CA VAL A 14 1.60 1.82 -16.66
C VAL A 14 0.45 1.85 -15.65
N ILE A 15 -0.78 2.11 -16.10
CA ILE A 15 -1.95 2.35 -15.25
C ILE A 15 -2.80 1.08 -15.06
N GLY A 16 -2.76 0.16 -16.03
CA GLY A 16 -3.61 -1.02 -16.08
C GLY A 16 -4.90 -0.82 -16.91
N PRO A 17 -5.83 -1.80 -16.88
CA PRO A 17 -7.11 -1.72 -17.58
C PRO A 17 -7.98 -0.55 -17.06
N SER A 18 -8.84 -0.03 -17.93
CA SER A 18 -9.74 1.08 -17.60
C SER A 18 -10.79 0.64 -16.57
N PRO A 19 -10.98 1.39 -15.46
CA PRO A 19 -11.99 1.08 -14.46
C PRO A 19 -13.42 1.44 -14.88
N LEU A 20 -13.62 2.05 -16.06
CA LEU A 20 -14.95 2.43 -16.58
C LEU A 20 -15.80 1.24 -17.04
N ILE A 21 -15.17 0.08 -17.21
CA ILE A 21 -15.82 -1.19 -17.54
C ILE A 21 -15.42 -2.22 -16.49
N ALA A 22 -16.26 -3.24 -16.32
CA ALA A 22 -15.91 -4.37 -15.47
C ALA A 22 -14.61 -5.03 -15.96
N ILE A 23 -13.75 -5.43 -15.02
CA ILE A 23 -12.53 -6.17 -15.30
C ILE A 23 -12.84 -7.64 -15.00
N GLU A 24 -13.17 -8.37 -16.06
CA GLU A 24 -13.33 -9.82 -15.99
C GLU A 24 -11.98 -10.49 -15.69
N ASP A 25 -12.01 -11.56 -14.89
CA ASP A 25 -10.84 -12.35 -14.50
C ASP A 25 -9.67 -11.50 -13.95
N GLU A 26 -9.98 -10.51 -13.11
CA GLU A 26 -8.98 -9.60 -12.54
C GLU A 26 -7.86 -10.38 -11.81
N PRO A 27 -6.56 -10.20 -12.19
CA PRO A 27 -5.46 -10.97 -11.62
C PRO A 27 -5.35 -10.80 -10.10
N PRO A 28 -4.83 -11.74 -9.30
CA PRO A 28 -4.84 -11.63 -7.84
C PRO A 28 -4.31 -10.28 -7.28
N PRO A 29 -4.88 -9.75 -6.19
CA PRO A 29 -4.42 -8.50 -5.59
C PRO A 29 -2.97 -8.62 -5.14
N LYS A 30 -2.20 -7.55 -5.32
CA LYS A 30 -0.83 -7.47 -4.82
C LYS A 30 -0.67 -6.24 -3.96
N LEU A 31 0.15 -6.37 -2.93
CA LEU A 31 0.59 -5.28 -2.09
C LEU A 31 2.09 -5.10 -2.31
N ILE A 32 2.53 -3.85 -2.41
CA ILE A 32 3.93 -3.42 -2.43
C ILE A 32 4.05 -2.30 -1.40
N VAL A 33 5.00 -2.43 -0.47
CA VAL A 33 5.25 -1.45 0.59
C VAL A 33 6.73 -1.09 0.56
N ASP A 34 7.02 0.19 0.35
CA ASP A 34 8.38 0.68 0.29
C ASP A 34 8.93 0.96 1.69
N PRO A 35 10.26 0.96 1.89
CA PRO A 35 10.85 1.54 3.08
C PRO A 35 10.42 3.01 3.28
N PRO A 36 10.48 3.56 4.51
CA PRO A 36 10.17 4.96 4.73
C PRO A 36 11.06 5.89 3.90
N LEU A 37 10.49 7.01 3.45
CA LEU A 37 11.24 8.02 2.70
C LEU A 37 12.47 8.49 3.51
N PRO A 38 13.71 8.41 2.97
CA PRO A 38 14.92 8.67 3.74
C PRO A 38 15.00 10.08 4.34
N GLU A 39 14.58 11.10 3.60
CA GLU A 39 14.70 12.49 4.04
C GLU A 39 13.75 12.82 5.21
N PRO A 40 12.43 12.51 5.17
CA PRO A 40 11.58 12.57 6.36
C PRO A 40 12.08 11.71 7.53
N LEU A 41 12.56 10.50 7.25
CA LEU A 41 13.02 9.57 8.29
C LEU A 41 14.21 10.14 9.06
N SER A 42 15.11 10.87 8.40
CA SER A 42 16.24 11.56 9.06
C SER A 42 15.81 12.57 10.14
N ARG A 43 14.55 13.04 10.09
CA ARG A 43 13.93 13.95 11.06
C ARG A 43 12.99 13.23 12.05
N GLY A 44 12.95 11.90 12.03
CA GLY A 44 12.05 11.08 12.84
C GLY A 44 10.60 11.03 12.34
N LEU A 45 10.37 11.36 11.06
CA LEU A 45 9.06 11.27 10.42
C LEU A 45 9.01 10.03 9.52
N VAL A 46 8.12 9.09 9.81
CA VAL A 46 8.04 7.83 9.05
C VAL A 46 6.94 7.95 8.00
N PHE A 47 7.33 8.21 6.76
CA PHE A 47 6.42 8.32 5.61
C PHE A 47 6.63 7.11 4.72
N ILE A 48 5.65 6.21 4.65
CA ILE A 48 5.72 4.95 3.90
C ILE A 48 4.76 5.01 2.71
N GLN A 49 5.30 4.81 1.52
CA GLN A 49 4.48 4.64 0.32
C GLN A 49 4.11 3.17 0.16
N TYR A 50 2.89 2.92 -0.31
CA TYR A 50 2.47 1.60 -0.71
C TYR A 50 1.68 1.69 -2.02
N ARG A 51 1.65 0.57 -2.73
CA ARG A 51 0.85 0.39 -3.94
C ARG A 51 0.08 -0.92 -3.83
N ALA A 52 -1.22 -0.84 -4.10
CA ALA A 52 -2.05 -2.00 -4.33
C ALA A 52 -2.28 -2.19 -5.83
N GLU A 53 -2.09 -3.40 -6.33
CA GLU A 53 -2.36 -3.77 -7.73
C GLU A 53 -3.58 -4.70 -7.78
N ASN A 54 -4.38 -4.58 -8.83
CA ASN A 54 -5.59 -5.39 -9.06
C ASN A 54 -6.64 -5.30 -7.93
N ILE A 55 -6.62 -4.19 -7.19
CA ILE A 55 -7.59 -3.80 -6.18
C ILE A 55 -7.46 -2.29 -5.97
N ARG A 56 -8.58 -1.62 -5.69
CA ARG A 56 -8.63 -0.17 -5.45
C ARG A 56 -8.84 0.09 -3.97
N ILE A 57 -8.00 0.96 -3.41
CA ILE A 57 -8.13 1.36 -2.01
C ILE A 57 -9.19 2.46 -1.92
N VAL A 58 -10.33 2.16 -1.30
CA VAL A 58 -11.45 3.09 -1.13
C VAL A 58 -12.22 2.79 0.17
N PRO A 59 -12.88 3.78 0.80
CA PRO A 59 -13.62 3.58 2.05
C PRO A 59 -15.02 3.00 1.80
N VAL A 60 -15.10 1.84 1.16
CA VAL A 60 -16.34 1.12 0.87
C VAL A 60 -16.22 -0.32 1.41
N PHE A 61 -17.16 -0.70 2.28
CA PHE A 61 -17.07 -1.89 3.12
C PHE A 61 -18.35 -2.74 3.07
N GLY A 62 -18.28 -3.97 3.57
CA GLY A 62 -19.41 -4.90 3.73
C GLY A 62 -19.59 -5.89 2.58
N GLU A 63 -20.61 -6.75 2.69
CA GLU A 63 -20.78 -7.88 1.75
C GLU A 63 -21.07 -7.42 0.31
N GLY A 64 -21.88 -6.38 0.13
CA GLY A 64 -22.20 -5.86 -1.22
C GLY A 64 -20.97 -5.34 -1.97
N ALA A 65 -19.95 -4.87 -1.24
CA ALA A 65 -18.68 -4.40 -1.80
C ALA A 65 -17.81 -5.54 -2.37
N LEU A 66 -18.08 -6.81 -2.04
CA LEU A 66 -17.38 -7.94 -2.65
C LEU A 66 -17.74 -8.16 -4.12
N LEU A 67 -18.86 -7.60 -4.57
CA LEU A 67 -19.41 -7.82 -5.91
C LEU A 67 -19.06 -6.69 -6.89
N VAL A 68 -18.36 -5.64 -6.45
CA VAL A 68 -18.01 -4.53 -7.34
C VAL A 68 -16.77 -4.84 -8.16
N SER A 69 -16.73 -4.27 -9.37
CA SER A 69 -15.57 -4.28 -10.24
C SER A 69 -15.20 -2.83 -10.63
N PRO A 70 -13.90 -2.47 -10.65
CA PRO A 70 -12.74 -3.24 -10.17
C PRO A 70 -12.84 -3.61 -8.69
N ARG A 71 -12.12 -4.65 -8.23
CA ARG A 71 -12.15 -5.00 -6.80
C ARG A 71 -11.73 -3.81 -5.95
N ILE A 72 -12.30 -3.75 -4.76
CA ILE A 72 -12.01 -2.70 -3.78
C ILE A 72 -11.55 -3.33 -2.47
N GLY A 73 -10.77 -2.58 -1.70
CA GLY A 73 -10.25 -3.00 -0.40
C GLY A 73 -9.66 -1.83 0.37
N HIS A 74 -8.92 -2.15 1.41
CA HIS A 74 -8.23 -1.20 2.27
C HIS A 74 -7.01 -1.88 2.90
N VAL A 75 -6.20 -1.14 3.64
CA VAL A 75 -5.08 -1.72 4.39
C VAL A 75 -5.28 -1.60 5.90
N HIS A 76 -4.89 -2.63 6.64
CA HIS A 76 -4.68 -2.58 8.09
C HIS A 76 -3.21 -2.27 8.35
N VAL A 77 -2.95 -1.37 9.30
CA VAL A 77 -1.60 -0.91 9.62
C VAL A 77 -1.33 -1.13 11.10
N THR A 78 -0.35 -1.98 11.40
CA THR A 78 0.10 -2.28 12.76
C THR A 78 1.53 -1.81 12.94
N VAL A 79 1.78 -1.01 13.97
CA VAL A 79 3.13 -0.53 14.33
C VAL A 79 3.65 -1.38 15.50
N ASP A 80 4.89 -1.86 15.41
CA ASP A 80 5.60 -2.56 16.49
C ASP A 80 4.82 -3.67 17.23
N ASP A 81 4.02 -4.45 16.49
CA ASP A 81 3.13 -5.50 17.03
C ASP A 81 2.18 -5.00 18.13
N LEU A 82 1.85 -3.71 18.14
CA LEU A 82 0.87 -3.16 19.07
C LEU A 82 -0.46 -3.93 18.93
N PRO A 83 -1.22 -4.10 20.03
CA PRO A 83 -2.45 -4.89 20.02
C PRO A 83 -3.59 -4.23 19.23
N TRP A 84 -3.37 -3.03 18.71
CA TRP A 84 -4.28 -2.27 17.88
C TRP A 84 -3.63 -1.98 16.53
N HIS A 85 -4.48 -1.88 15.51
CA HIS A 85 -4.12 -1.37 14.19
C HIS A 85 -5.14 -0.31 13.79
N PHE A 86 -4.78 0.46 12.77
CA PHE A 86 -5.73 1.38 12.12
C PHE A 86 -5.95 0.96 10.67
N VAL A 87 -7.05 1.42 10.09
CA VAL A 87 -7.37 1.24 8.68
C VAL A 87 -6.92 2.47 7.91
N ASP A 88 -6.20 2.26 6.80
CA ASP A 88 -6.13 3.26 5.73
C ASP A 88 -6.96 2.79 4.53
N ALA A 89 -7.83 3.67 4.07
CA ALA A 89 -8.67 3.47 2.90
C ALA A 89 -8.54 4.63 1.91
N SER A 90 -7.47 5.42 2.01
CA SER A 90 -7.20 6.54 1.11
C SER A 90 -6.35 6.15 -0.10
N GLY A 91 -5.46 5.15 0.04
CA GLY A 91 -4.47 4.83 -0.99
C GLY A 91 -3.27 5.79 -0.99
N GLU A 92 -3.18 6.67 0.01
CA GLU A 92 -2.14 7.69 0.13
C GLU A 92 -0.97 7.22 0.99
N THR A 93 0.06 8.07 1.09
CA THR A 93 1.24 7.81 1.94
C THR A 93 0.83 7.59 3.39
N LEU A 94 1.27 6.48 3.99
CA LEU A 94 1.10 6.22 5.41
C LEU A 94 2.06 7.11 6.21
N ILE A 95 1.53 7.81 7.21
CA ILE A 95 2.30 8.71 8.07
C ILE A 95 2.27 8.19 9.50
N VAL A 96 3.43 7.80 10.02
CA VAL A 96 3.63 7.43 11.42
C VAL A 96 4.66 8.40 12.02
N VAL A 97 4.27 9.14 13.06
CA VAL A 97 5.11 10.15 13.69
C VAL A 97 5.11 9.97 15.20
N GLY A 98 6.17 10.44 15.85
CA GLY A 98 6.30 10.36 17.30
C GLY A 98 6.87 9.05 17.84
N LEU A 99 7.36 8.17 16.95
CA LEU A 99 8.14 7.00 17.38
C LEU A 99 9.43 7.44 18.09
N PRO A 100 9.85 6.74 19.16
CA PRO A 100 11.14 6.97 19.79
C PRO A 100 12.30 6.66 18.82
N ALA A 101 13.52 7.05 19.18
CA ALA A 101 14.69 6.61 18.46
C ALA A 101 14.92 5.11 18.69
N GLY A 102 15.22 4.36 17.64
CA GLY A 102 15.39 2.91 17.73
C GLY A 102 14.87 2.16 16.51
N GLU A 103 14.94 0.83 16.58
CA GLU A 103 14.39 -0.05 15.56
C GLU A 103 12.87 -0.11 15.69
N HIS A 104 12.20 -0.01 14.55
CA HIS A 104 10.75 -0.06 14.43
C HIS A 104 10.35 -0.93 13.25
N LYS A 105 9.09 -1.37 13.27
CA LYS A 105 8.47 -2.05 12.14
C LYS A 105 7.02 -1.65 11.95
N VAL A 106 6.59 -1.67 10.69
CA VAL A 106 5.20 -1.47 10.29
C VAL A 106 4.77 -2.67 9.45
N LEU A 107 3.73 -3.36 9.91
CA LEU A 107 3.01 -4.37 9.16
C LEU A 107 1.85 -3.70 8.43
N VAL A 108 1.78 -3.90 7.12
CA VAL A 108 0.67 -3.46 6.27
C VAL A 108 0.00 -4.70 5.70
N GLN A 109 -1.29 -4.86 5.95
CA GLN A 109 -2.08 -5.99 5.48
C GLN A 109 -3.15 -5.48 4.52
N LEU A 110 -3.13 -5.94 3.27
CA LEU A 110 -4.18 -5.64 2.31
C LEU A 110 -5.39 -6.52 2.64
N ALA A 111 -6.55 -5.91 2.83
CA ALA A 111 -7.77 -6.59 3.23
C ALA A 111 -8.93 -6.36 2.26
N ASP A 112 -9.83 -7.34 2.19
CA ASP A 112 -11.09 -7.24 1.48
C ASP A 112 -12.09 -6.29 2.20
N PRO A 113 -13.22 -5.94 1.59
CA PRO A 113 -14.24 -5.07 2.21
C PRO A 113 -14.88 -5.62 3.48
N ARG A 114 -14.68 -6.89 3.83
CA ARG A 114 -15.12 -7.53 5.07
C ARG A 114 -13.99 -7.70 6.09
N HIS A 115 -12.85 -7.05 5.87
CA HIS A 115 -11.66 -7.09 6.73
C HIS A 115 -10.92 -8.44 6.73
N HIS A 116 -11.13 -9.30 5.73
CA HIS A 116 -10.28 -10.49 5.56
C HIS A 116 -8.96 -10.09 4.92
N VAL A 117 -7.86 -10.42 5.58
CA VAL A 117 -6.51 -10.20 5.05
C VAL A 117 -6.29 -11.08 3.82
N ILE A 118 -5.86 -10.44 2.72
CA ILE A 118 -5.53 -11.07 1.44
C ILE A 118 -4.03 -11.37 1.37
N THR A 119 -3.20 -10.39 1.73
CA THR A 119 -1.74 -10.48 1.74
C THR A 119 -1.16 -9.39 2.64
N GLU A 120 0.12 -9.50 2.99
CA GLU A 120 0.78 -8.59 3.91
C GLU A 120 2.26 -8.35 3.58
N GLN A 121 2.78 -7.22 4.03
CA GLN A 121 4.20 -6.91 4.02
C GLN A 121 4.61 -6.18 5.31
N THR A 122 5.80 -6.50 5.81
CA THR A 122 6.41 -5.80 6.94
C THR A 122 7.61 -5.02 6.46
N VAL A 123 7.67 -3.73 6.79
CA VAL A 123 8.87 -2.90 6.63
C VAL A 123 9.51 -2.65 7.98
N LYS A 124 10.83 -2.82 8.04
CA LYS A 124 11.66 -2.56 9.24
C LYS A 124 12.56 -1.37 8.96
N PHE A 125 12.73 -0.49 9.93
CA PHE A 125 13.55 0.72 9.78
C PHE A 125 14.10 1.18 11.12
N LEU A 126 15.10 2.06 11.07
CA LEU A 126 15.70 2.70 12.23
C LEU A 126 15.28 4.16 12.25
N VAL A 127 14.66 4.60 13.36
CA VAL A 127 14.44 6.02 13.64
C VAL A 127 15.69 6.57 14.32
N PRO A 128 16.33 7.61 13.78
CA PRO A 128 17.57 8.16 14.35
C PRO A 128 17.32 8.84 15.70
N ALA A 129 18.35 8.85 16.55
CA ALA A 129 18.36 9.67 17.75
C ALA A 129 18.23 11.15 17.36
N LYS A 130 17.45 11.92 18.14
CA LYS A 130 17.46 13.37 18.02
C LYS A 130 18.84 13.86 18.43
N GLY A 131 19.53 14.52 17.50
CA GLY A 131 20.76 15.26 17.79
C GLY A 131 20.49 16.50 18.64
#